data_AF-A0A958G3A8-F1
#
_entry.id   AF-A0A958G3A8-F1
#
_cell.length_a   1.000
_cell.length_b   1.000
_cell.length_c   1.000
_cell.angle_alpha   90.00
_cell.angle_beta   90.00
_cell.angle_gamma   90.00
#
_symmetry.space_group_name_H-M   'P 1'
#
loop_
_entity.id
_entity.type
_entity.pdbx_description
1 polymer ?
#
loop_
_entity_poly.entity_id
_entity_poly.type
_entity_poly.pdbx_seq_one_letter_code
_entity_poly.pdbx_strand_id
1 'polypeptide(L)' 'FLVKQALKMQQLERENKELRSKLQQKIHFHDIVSVSKQMQLVLDTVERLKHSVEPVLITGESGVGKEV' A
#
# COMPACT_ATOMS: atom_id res chain seq x y z
N PHE A 1 14.91 30.48 -23.70
CA PHE A 1 13.93 29.41 -23.93
C PHE A 1 14.37 28.06 -23.38
N LEU A 2 15.59 27.59 -23.71
CA LEU A 2 16.14 26.30 -23.22
C LEU A 2 16.16 26.14 -21.70
N VAL A 3 16.56 27.18 -20.96
CA VAL A 3 16.64 27.12 -19.48
C VAL A 3 15.27 26.90 -18.82
N LYS A 4 14.19 27.50 -19.35
CA LYS A 4 12.82 27.30 -18.85
C LYS A 4 12.32 25.87 -19.09
N GLN A 5 12.66 25.29 -20.24
CA GLN A 5 12.29 23.91 -20.56
C GLN A 5 13.02 22.89 -19.69
N ALA A 6 14.32 23.11 -19.45
CA ALA A 6 15.12 22.27 -18.56
C ALA A 6 14.58 22.26 -17.12
N LEU A 7 14.21 23.43 -16.58
CA LEU A 7 13.62 23.54 -15.25
C LEU A 7 12.27 22.83 -15.13
N LYS A 8 11.41 22.96 -16.15
CA LYS A 8 10.10 22.30 -16.18
C LYS A 8 10.24 20.78 -16.24
N MET A 9 11.19 20.28 -17.03
CA MET A 9 11.47 18.85 -17.14
C MET A 9 11.97 18.27 -15.81
N GLN A 10 12.90 18.97 -15.15
CA GLN A 10 13.40 18.57 -13.84
C GLN A 10 12.29 18.54 -12.77
N GLN A 11 11.37 19.51 -12.81
CA GLN A 11 10.23 19.56 -11.89
C GLN A 11 9.28 18.37 -12.11
N LEU A 12 8.97 18.06 -13.36
CA LEU A 12 8.12 16.92 -13.72
C LEU A 12 8.76 15.59 -13.35
N GLU A 13 10.07 15.43 -13.55
CA GLU A 13 10.80 14.22 -13.13
C GLU A 13 10.79 14.05 -11.61
N ARG A 14 10.97 15.15 -10.86
CA ARG A 14 10.89 15.12 -9.40
C ARG A 14 9.50 14.73 -8.92
N GLU A 15 8.47 15.34 -9.49
CA GLU A 15 7.07 15.05 -9.14
C GLU A 15 6.70 13.61 -9.50
N ASN A 16 7.14 13.11 -10.66
CA ASN A 16 6.94 11.72 -11.06
C ASN A 16 7.63 10.75 -10.09
N LYS A 17 8.85 11.07 -9.65
CA LYS A 17 9.58 10.27 -8.65
C LYS A 17 8.88 10.27 -7.30
N GLU A 18 8.38 11.41 -6.83
CA GLU A 18 7.62 11.50 -5.57
C GLU A 18 6.29 10.73 -5.64
N LEU A 19 5.55 10.85 -6.75
CA LEU A 19 4.30 10.10 -6.96
C LEU A 19 4.55 8.58 -7.03
N ARG A 20 5.58 8.14 -7.75
CA ARG A 20 5.98 6.73 -7.79
C ARG A 20 6.43 6.24 -6.42
N SER A 21 7.13 7.06 -5.64
CA SER A 21 7.52 6.72 -4.28
C SER A 21 6.32 6.54 -3.35
N LYS A 22 5.26 7.33 -3.52
CA LYS A 22 3.99 7.18 -2.76
C LYS A 22 3.25 5.91 -3.16
N LEU A 23 3.23 5.56 -4.44
CA LEU A 23 2.66 4.29 -4.93
C LEU A 23 3.46 3.07 -4.48
N GLN A 24 4.77 3.22 -4.25
CA GLN A 24 5.65 2.17 -3.74
C GLN A 24 5.64 2.04 -2.21
N GLN A 25 4.92 2.91 -1.48
CA GLN A 25 4.68 2.67 -0.07
C GLN A 25 3.82 1.41 0.03
N LYS A 26 4.46 0.31 0.40
CA LYS A 26 3.77 -0.90 0.80
C LYS A 26 2.84 -0.53 1.93
N ILE A 27 1.55 -0.78 1.75
CA ILE A 27 0.56 -0.62 2.82
C ILE A 27 1.04 -1.51 3.97
N HIS A 28 1.38 -0.92 5.09
CA HIS A 28 1.74 -1.70 6.26
C HIS A 28 0.46 -2.10 6.98
N PHE A 29 0.35 -3.33 7.47
CA PHE A 29 -0.83 -3.79 8.22
C PHE A 29 -1.16 -2.90 9.42
N HIS A 30 -0.17 -2.20 9.98
CA HIS A 30 -0.34 -1.21 11.04
C HIS A 30 -1.14 0.04 10.62
N ASP A 31 -1.26 0.30 9.32
CA ASP A 31 -2.01 1.44 8.77
C ASP A 31 -3.53 1.15 8.66
N ILE A 32 -3.96 -0.10 8.92
CA ILE A 32 -5.36 -0.52 8.85
C ILE A 32 -6.08 -0.16 10.16
N VAL A 33 -7.06 0.75 10.08
CA VAL A 33 -7.93 1.08 11.21
C VAL A 33 -9.09 0.08 11.27
N SER A 34 -9.22 -0.66 12.37
CA SER A 34 -10.35 -1.56 12.60
C SER A 34 -10.97 -1.39 13.98
N VAL A 35 -12.30 -1.43 14.06
CA VAL A 35 -13.07 -1.28 15.32
C VAL A 35 -13.83 -2.55 15.69
N SER A 36 -14.03 -3.48 14.75
CA SER A 36 -14.76 -4.72 15.01
C SER A 36 -13.83 -5.81 15.53
N LYS A 37 -14.31 -6.60 16.51
CA LYS A 37 -13.57 -7.75 17.03
C LYS A 37 -13.21 -8.77 15.95
N GLN A 38 -14.07 -8.90 14.93
CA GLN A 38 -13.86 -9.80 13.80
C GLN A 38 -12.65 -9.37 12.97
N MET A 39 -12.50 -8.08 12.68
CA MET A 39 -11.36 -7.57 11.91
C MET A 39 -10.06 -7.60 12.73
N GLN A 40 -10.13 -7.40 14.04
CA GLN A 40 -8.98 -7.59 14.93
C GLN A 40 -8.45 -9.03 14.87
N LEU A 41 -9.32 -10.04 14.91
CA LEU A 41 -8.95 -11.45 14.74
C LEU A 41 -8.26 -11.74 13.39
N VAL A 42 -8.70 -11.08 12.32
CA VAL A 42 -8.06 -11.19 11.00
C VAL A 42 -6.65 -10.62 11.06
N LEU A 43 -6.48 -9.40 11.60
CA LEU A 43 -5.17 -8.75 11.73
C LEU A 43 -4.20 -9.56 12.60
N ASP A 44 -4.68 -10.13 13.72
CA ASP A 44 -3.88 -11.02 14.58
C ASP A 44 -3.39 -12.26 13.81
N THR A 45 -4.25 -12.81 12.94
CA THR A 45 -3.90 -13.98 12.13
C THR A 45 -2.84 -13.63 11.09
N VAL A 46 -2.97 -12.47 10.46
CA VAL A 46 -1.98 -11.94 9.52
C VAL A 46 -0.64 -11.70 10.20
N GLU A 47 -0.62 -11.10 11.40
CA GLU A 47 0.63 -10.84 12.12
C GLU A 47 1.35 -12.15 12.50
N ARG A 48 0.60 -13.20 12.88
CA ARG A 48 1.18 -14.53 13.12
C ARG A 48 1.79 -15.17 11.86
N LEU A 49 1.19 -14.93 10.70
CA LEU A 49 1.61 -15.51 9.42
C LEU A 49 2.63 -14.65 8.67
N LYS A 50 3.01 -13.48 9.20
CA LYS A 50 3.90 -12.50 8.56
C LYS A 50 5.25 -13.05 8.09
N HIS A 51 5.75 -14.11 8.74
CA HIS A 51 7.00 -14.78 8.37
C HIS A 51 6.78 -16.15 7.69
N SER A 52 5.52 -16.53 7.48
CA SER A 52 5.17 -17.75 6.75
C SER A 52 5.26 -17.53 5.25
N VAL A 53 5.69 -18.56 4.52
CA VAL A 53 5.73 -18.60 3.05
C VAL A 53 4.60 -19.47 2.47
N GLU A 54 3.70 -19.97 3.33
CA GLU A 54 2.60 -20.84 2.91
C GLU A 54 1.53 -20.04 2.15
N PRO A 55 0.91 -20.63 1.11
CA PRO A 55 -0.21 -20.01 0.41
C PRO A 55 -1.41 -19.82 1.35
N VAL A 56 -2.03 -18.64 1.31
CA VAL A 56 -3.24 -18.31 2.06
C VAL A 56 -4.41 -18.04 1.12
N LEU A 57 -5.62 -18.43 1.53
CA LEU A 57 -6.87 -18.14 0.82
C LEU A 57 -7.65 -17.07 1.57
N ILE A 58 -7.94 -15.96 0.90
CA ILE A 58 -8.73 -14.85 1.46
C ILE A 58 -10.10 -14.83 0.78
N THR A 59 -11.18 -14.93 1.58
CA THR A 59 -12.57 -15.00 1.10
C THR A 59 -13.42 -13.88 1.70
N GLY A 60 -14.55 -13.57 1.06
CA GLY A 60 -15.44 -12.48 1.47
C GLY A 60 -16.29 -11.93 0.31
N GLU A 61 -17.08 -10.90 0.57
CA GLU A 61 -17.85 -10.22 -0.47
C GLU A 61 -16.98 -9.22 -1.26
N SER A 62 -17.50 -8.67 -2.36
CA SER A 62 -16.80 -7.62 -3.11
C SER A 62 -16.72 -6.35 -2.29
N GLY A 63 -15.59 -5.66 -2.32
CA GLY A 63 -15.39 -4.39 -1.60
C GLY A 63 -14.99 -4.51 -0.12
N VAL A 64 -14.76 -5.71 0.42
CA VAL A 64 -14.34 -5.89 1.83
C VAL A 64 -12.83 -5.73 2.07
N GLY A 65 -12.06 -5.26 1.08
CA GLY A 65 -10.63 -5.00 1.23
C GLY A 65 -9.75 -6.26 1.23
N LYS A 66 -10.07 -7.26 0.40
CA LYS A 66 -9.26 -8.48 0.23
C LYS A 66 -7.99 -8.29 -0.61
N GLU A 67 -7.75 -7.07 -1.07
CA GLU A 67 -6.58 -6.72 -1.85
C GLU A 67 -5.52 -6.15 -0.90
N VAL A 68 -4.43 -6.91 -0.74
CA VAL A 68 -3.19 -6.52 -0.05
C VAL A 68 -2.01 -7.01 -0.88
#